data_AF-A0A815K4W9-F1
#
_entry.id   AF-A0A815K4W9-F1
#
_cell.length_a   1.000
_cell.length_b   1.000
_cell.length_c   1.000
_cell.angle_alpha   90.00
_cell.angle_beta   90.00
_cell.angle_gamma   90.00
#
_symmetry.space_group_name_H-M   'P 1'
#
loop_
_entity.id
_entity.type
_entity.pdbx_description
1 polymer ?
#
loop_
_entity_poly.entity_id
_entity_poly.type
_entity_poly.pdbx_seq_one_letter_code
_entity_poly.pdbx_strand_id
1 'polypeptide(L)' 'SIMHYRSDAFSSNGRPTIKPILAGYENWESYMGRGDKMSAQDIKKLKAYYGCP' A
#
# COMPACT_ATOMS: atom_id res chain seq x y z
N SER A 1 0.56 -2.61 -2.23
CA SER A 1 1.65 -3.40 -1.64
C SER A 1 1.25 -3.79 -0.25
N ILE A 2 1.56 -5.01 0.18
CA ILE A 2 1.39 -5.46 1.59
C ILE A 2 2.29 -4.67 2.55
N MET A 3 3.37 -4.10 2.03
CA MET A 3 4.32 -3.28 2.79
C MET A 3 3.89 -1.81 2.90
N HIS A 4 2.82 -1.40 2.23
CA HIS A 4 2.37 -0.01 2.28
C HIS A 4 1.63 0.24 3.58
N TYR A 5 1.92 1.34 4.28
CA TYR A 5 1.16 1.77 5.44
C TYR A 5 -0.32 2.03 5.13
N ARG A 6 -1.18 1.87 6.14
CA ARG A 6 -2.55 2.40 6.11
C ARG A 6 -2.53 3.93 6.03
N SER A 7 -3.61 4.52 5.54
CA SER A 7 -3.77 5.98 5.42
C SER A 7 -3.59 6.71 6.75
N ASP A 8 -4.01 6.09 7.85
CA ASP A 8 -4.04 6.60 9.22
C ASP A 8 -2.85 6.09 10.08
N ALA A 9 -1.84 5.49 9.47
CA ALA A 9 -0.71 4.94 10.22
C ALA A 9 -0.03 6.01 11.09
N PHE A 10 0.17 5.69 12.37
CA PHE A 10 0.73 6.58 13.39
C PHE A 10 -0.05 7.87 13.64
N SER A 11 -1.31 7.96 13.19
CA SER A 11 -2.18 9.07 13.51
C SER A 11 -2.60 9.07 14.99
N SER A 12 -2.54 10.23 15.65
CA SER A 12 -3.03 10.41 17.02
C SER A 12 -4.51 10.82 17.09
N ASN A 13 -5.12 11.19 15.95
CA ASN A 13 -6.46 11.75 15.88
C ASN A 13 -7.35 11.05 14.83
N GLY A 14 -6.92 9.88 14.35
CA GLY A 14 -7.63 9.09 13.33
C GLY A 14 -7.66 9.75 11.94
N ARG A 15 -7.03 10.91 11.75
CA ARG A 15 -6.93 11.54 10.43
C ARG A 15 -5.82 10.91 9.61
N PRO A 16 -5.95 10.86 8.28
CA PRO A 16 -4.89 10.33 7.45
C PRO A 16 -3.59 11.11 7.59
N THR A 17 -2.48 10.39 7.77
CA THR A 17 -1.11 10.91 7.77
C THR A 17 -0.45 10.75 6.40
N ILE A 18 -0.98 9.86 5.56
CA ILE A 18 -0.50 9.60 4.20
C ILE A 18 -1.66 9.78 3.22
N LYS A 19 -1.47 10.59 2.19
CA LYS A 19 -2.45 10.82 1.11
C LYS A 19 -1.78 10.70 -0.26
N PRO A 20 -2.37 9.99 -1.23
CA PRO A 20 -1.82 9.92 -2.59
C PRO A 20 -1.88 11.28 -3.29
N ILE A 21 -0.85 11.57 -4.10
CA ILE A 21 -0.70 12.85 -4.82
C ILE A 21 -1.55 12.88 -6.10
N LEU A 22 -1.65 11.74 -6.81
CA LEU A 22 -2.37 11.65 -8.07
C LEU A 22 -3.88 11.83 -7.85
N ALA A 23 -4.44 12.83 -8.50
CA ALA A 23 -5.88 13.04 -8.57
C ALA A 23 -6.59 11.83 -9.23
N GLY A 24 -7.81 11.53 -8.80
CA GLY A 24 -8.64 10.45 -9.37
C GLY A 24 -8.59 9.11 -8.63
N TYR A 25 -7.78 8.98 -7.57
CA TYR A 25 -7.87 7.84 -6.65
C TYR A 25 -9.00 8.08 -5.64
N GLU A 26 -10.25 7.93 -6.06
CA GLU A 26 -11.38 7.92 -5.13
C GLU A 26 -11.30 6.69 -4.20
N ASN A 27 -11.71 6.85 -2.94
CA ASN A 27 -11.67 5.77 -1.92
C ASN A 27 -10.28 5.17 -1.63
N TRP A 28 -9.20 5.93 -1.86
CA TRP A 28 -7.81 5.52 -1.64
C TRP A 28 -7.53 4.93 -0.24
N GLU A 29 -8.26 5.39 0.78
CA GLU A 29 -8.19 4.88 2.16
C GLU A 29 -8.46 3.37 2.23
N SER A 30 -9.35 2.85 1.38
CA SER A 30 -9.70 1.42 1.30
C SER A 30 -8.66 0.57 0.57
N TYR A 31 -7.78 1.18 -0.23
CA TYR A 31 -6.80 0.48 -1.06
C TYR A 31 -5.40 0.41 -0.44
N MET A 32 -5.10 1.32 0.48
CA MET A 32 -3.80 1.42 1.17
C MET A 32 -3.79 0.60 2.47
N GLY A 33 -2.63 0.04 2.84
CA GLY A 33 -2.51 -0.69 4.10
C GLY A 33 -3.20 -2.05 4.15
N ARG A 34 -3.44 -2.69 2.99
CA ARG A 34 -3.96 -4.07 2.94
C ARG A 34 -2.90 -5.05 3.44
N GLY A 35 -3.24 -5.82 4.47
CA GLY A 35 -2.36 -6.78 5.15
C GLY A 35 -2.77 -8.25 4.99
N ASP A 36 -3.74 -8.56 4.12
CA ASP A 36 -4.33 -9.89 3.95
C ASP A 36 -3.49 -10.81 3.03
N LYS A 37 -2.89 -10.24 1.98
CA LYS A 37 -2.10 -10.99 0.99
C LYS A 37 -1.11 -10.09 0.26
N MET A 38 -0.06 -10.71 -0.29
CA MET A 38 0.87 -10.02 -1.18
C MET A 38 0.14 -9.51 -2.43
N SER A 39 0.42 -8.28 -2.84
CA SER A 39 -0.09 -7.78 -4.12
C SER A 39 0.70 -8.38 -5.29
N ALA A 40 0.10 -8.40 -6.49
CA ALA A 40 0.78 -8.86 -7.70
C ALA A 40 2.11 -8.12 -7.93
N GLN A 41 2.16 -6.82 -7.60
CA GLN A 41 3.37 -6.00 -7.70
C GLN A 41 4.42 -6.39 -6.66
N ASP A 42 4.03 -6.79 -5.44
CA ASP A 42 5.00 -7.26 -4.44
C ASP A 42 5.66 -8.55 -4.93
N ILE A 43 4.86 -9.50 -5.42
CA ILE A 43 5.34 -10.77 -5.97
C ILE A 43 6.25 -10.52 -7.17
N LYS A 44 5.85 -9.64 -8.10
CA LYS A 44 6.66 -9.28 -9.28
C LYS A 44 8.02 -8.70 -8.86
N LYS A 45 8.04 -7.77 -7.90
CA LYS A 45 9.29 -7.18 -7.38
C LYS A 45 10.17 -8.22 -6.69
N LEU A 46 9.57 -9.11 -5.90
CA LEU A 46 10.29 -10.16 -5.18
C LEU A 46 10.92 -11.16 -6.16
N LYS A 47 10.16 -11.62 -7.17
CA LYS A 47 10.69 -12.49 -8.23
C LYS A 47 11.85 -11.84 -8.99
N ALA A 48 11.70 -10.58 -9.37
CA ALA A 48 12.76 -9.84 -10.06
C ALA A 48 14.00 -9.68 -9.18
N TYR A 49 13.84 -9.46 -7.87
CA TYR A 49 14.94 -9.32 -6.94
C TYR A 49 15.71 -10.62 -6.71
N TYR A 50 15.02 -11.75 -6.55
CA TYR A 50 15.62 -13.06 -6.30
C TYR A 50 15.97 -13.86 -7.56
N GLY A 51 15.73 -13.30 -8.77
CA GLY A 51 15.97 -14.01 -10.03
C GLY A 51 15.10 -15.25 -10.19
N CYS A 52 13.87 -15.22 -9.66
CA CYS A 52 12.95 -16.36 -9.80
C CYS A 52 12.52 -16.51 -11.27
N PRO A 53 12.51 -17.74 -11.81
CA PRO A 53 12.06 -18.01 -13.16
C PRO A 53 10.57 -17.68 -13.39
#